data_AF-A0A7S1C0M9-F1
#
_entry.id   AF-A0A7S1C0M9-F1
#
_cell.length_a   1.000
_cell.length_b   1.000
_cell.length_c   1.000
_cell.angle_alpha   90.00
_cell.angle_beta   90.00
_cell.angle_gamma   90.00
#
_symmetry.space_group_name_H-M   'P 1'
#
loop_
_entity.id
_entity.type
_entity.pdbx_description
1 polymer ?
#
loop_
_entity_poly.entity_id
_entity_poly.type
_entity_poly.pdbx_seq_one_letter_code
_entity_poly.pdbx_strand_id
1 'polypeptide(L)'
;MVGLFFTFDRVFGEQSTTREIYENVVGGIVKSAVEGLNGTIFAYGQTSSGKTYTMQGGGMANLGCPGVIHMAALDIFRQIQSETNDRSFLIKASFVEIYNEEVRDLLGAQKSPPLAVREDPEKGIHIGCDERIVTDYDSLLSTLIIGEKNRSVAATAMNERSSRSHTIFRVKLESRPKHDEEKDGEDFESGTIRISTLNLVDLAGSESVRQTGATGKTQKEGGKINQSLLTLSRV
;
A
#
# COMPACT_ATOMS: atom_id res chain seq x y z
N MET A 1 -11.71 -18.51 36.50
CA MET A 1 -12.09 -17.81 35.25
C MET A 1 -11.02 -18.16 34.23
N VAL A 2 -11.33 -18.99 33.24
CA VAL A 2 -10.35 -19.38 32.22
C VAL A 2 -10.35 -18.26 31.18
N GLY A 3 -9.29 -17.46 31.15
CA GLY A 3 -9.12 -16.42 30.14
C GLY A 3 -8.87 -17.04 28.77
N LEU A 4 -9.37 -16.39 27.72
CA LEU A 4 -8.94 -16.70 26.36
C LEU A 4 -7.52 -16.13 26.19
N PHE A 5 -6.58 -16.99 25.78
CA PHE A 5 -5.22 -16.59 25.45
C PHE A 5 -5.06 -16.57 23.93
N PHE A 6 -4.50 -15.48 23.41
CA PHE A 6 -4.19 -15.31 22.00
C PHE A 6 -2.69 -15.07 21.85
N THR A 7 -2.06 -15.78 20.92
CA THR A 7 -0.62 -15.69 20.65
C THR A 7 -0.39 -14.95 19.34
N PHE A 8 0.55 -14.01 19.35
CA PHE A 8 0.98 -13.23 18.20
C PHE A 8 2.51 -13.11 18.22
N ASP A 9 3.14 -12.87 17.08
CA ASP A 9 4.59 -12.60 17.01
C ASP A 9 4.97 -11.38 17.84
N ARG A 10 4.10 -10.37 17.87
CA ARG A 10 4.27 -9.15 18.66
C ARG A 10 2.91 -8.50 18.97
N VAL A 11 2.82 -7.89 20.15
CA VAL A 11 1.65 -7.12 20.60
C VAL A 11 2.11 -5.73 21.01
N PHE A 12 1.45 -4.70 20.47
CA PHE A 12 1.72 -3.29 20.77
C PHE A 12 0.61 -2.74 21.67
N GLY A 13 0.98 -2.03 22.74
CA GLY A 13 0.04 -1.46 23.69
C GLY A 13 -0.45 -0.07 23.26
N GLU A 14 -1.38 0.51 24.02
CA GLU A 14 -1.94 1.85 23.74
C GLU A 14 -0.90 2.99 23.76
N GLN A 15 0.23 2.77 24.45
CA GLN A 15 1.34 3.73 24.51
C GLN A 15 2.33 3.56 23.36
N SER A 16 2.20 2.51 22.55
CA SER A 16 3.09 2.27 21.43
C SER A 16 2.83 3.26 20.30
N THR A 17 3.89 3.83 19.77
CA THR A 17 3.79 4.81 18.67
C THR A 17 3.74 4.13 17.31
N THR A 18 3.18 4.81 16.30
CA THR A 18 3.24 4.34 14.91
C THR A 18 4.69 4.13 14.44
N ARG A 19 5.64 4.93 14.94
CA ARG A 19 7.06 4.78 14.66
C ARG A 19 7.61 3.47 15.22
N GLU A 20 7.28 3.12 16.46
CA GLU A 20 7.70 1.83 17.03
C GLU A 20 7.16 0.67 16.21
N ILE A 21 5.89 0.71 15.79
CA ILE A 21 5.31 -0.30 14.90
C ILE A 21 6.11 -0.41 13.59
N TYR A 22 6.42 0.75 12.99
CA TYR A 22 7.19 0.81 11.75
C TYR A 22 8.57 0.17 11.89
N GLU A 23 9.35 0.60 12.89
CA GLU A 23 10.72 0.11 13.11
C GLU A 23 10.76 -1.40 13.41
N ASN A 24 9.73 -1.92 14.10
CA ASN A 24 9.69 -3.29 14.56
C ASN A 24 9.09 -4.29 13.56
N VAL A 25 8.25 -3.84 12.63
CA VAL A 25 7.49 -4.73 11.72
C VAL A 25 7.69 -4.37 10.26
N VAL A 26 7.70 -3.07 9.93
CA VAL A 26 7.59 -2.59 8.54
C VAL A 26 8.96 -2.34 7.91
N GLY A 27 9.91 -1.77 8.66
CA GLY A 27 11.21 -1.33 8.12
C GLY A 27 11.98 -2.46 7.42
N GLY A 28 11.96 -3.68 7.96
CA GLY A 28 12.59 -4.84 7.32
C GLY A 28 11.96 -5.23 5.98
N ILE A 29 10.64 -5.06 5.84
CA ILE A 29 9.91 -5.33 4.58
C ILE A 29 10.25 -4.26 3.55
N VAL A 30 10.32 -3.00 3.95
CA VAL A 30 10.73 -1.88 3.07
C VAL A 30 12.16 -2.11 2.59
N LYS A 31 13.07 -2.50 3.48
CA LYS A 31 14.44 -2.84 3.13
C LYS A 31 14.52 -3.98 2.12
N SER A 32 13.82 -5.07 2.39
CA SER A 32 13.74 -6.21 1.46
C SER A 32 13.21 -5.78 0.08
N ALA A 33 12.26 -4.83 0.05
CA ALA A 33 11.73 -4.28 -1.20
C ALA A 33 12.78 -3.50 -2.00
N VAL A 34 13.58 -2.65 -1.34
CA VAL A 34 14.69 -1.94 -2.01
C VAL A 34 15.73 -2.93 -2.54
N GLU A 35 16.02 -4.00 -1.80
CA GLU A 35 16.97 -5.06 -2.18
C GLU A 35 16.50 -5.93 -3.36
N GLY A 36 15.21 -5.87 -3.70
CA GLY A 36 14.62 -6.54 -4.87
C GLY A 36 13.59 -7.64 -4.55
N LEU A 37 13.08 -7.73 -3.33
CA LEU A 37 12.06 -8.71 -2.91
C LEU A 37 10.67 -8.09 -2.83
N ASN A 38 9.62 -8.83 -3.18
CA ASN A 38 8.26 -8.33 -3.03
C ASN A 38 7.88 -8.23 -1.54
N GLY A 39 7.18 -7.16 -1.18
CA GLY A 39 6.70 -6.93 0.19
C GLY A 39 5.24 -6.48 0.19
N THR A 40 4.46 -6.97 1.16
CA THR A 40 3.07 -6.52 1.33
C THR A 40 2.79 -6.34 2.82
N ILE A 41 2.22 -5.18 3.17
CA ILE A 41 1.80 -4.84 4.53
C ILE A 41 0.29 -4.63 4.50
N PHE A 42 -0.43 -5.37 5.33
CA PHE A 42 -1.88 -5.24 5.50
C PHE A 42 -2.21 -4.59 6.84
N ALA A 43 -3.06 -3.56 6.82
CA ALA A 43 -3.77 -3.09 8.00
C ALA A 43 -5.20 -3.65 7.98
N TYR A 44 -5.55 -4.38 9.04
CA TYR A 44 -6.84 -5.06 9.19
C TYR A 44 -7.47 -4.78 10.55
N GLY A 45 -8.80 -4.75 10.61
CA GLY A 45 -9.57 -4.50 11.82
C GLY A 45 -10.92 -3.84 11.55
N GLN A 46 -11.77 -3.78 12.56
CA GLN A 46 -13.07 -3.11 12.49
C GLN A 46 -12.97 -1.61 12.25
N THR A 47 -14.05 -0.96 11.80
CA THR A 47 -14.13 0.50 11.72
C THR A 47 -13.74 1.14 13.06
N SER A 48 -13.02 2.27 13.00
CA SER A 48 -12.48 3.01 14.15
C SER A 48 -11.40 2.28 14.98
N SER A 49 -10.84 1.16 14.49
CA SER A 49 -9.73 0.45 15.16
C SER A 49 -8.34 1.07 14.97
N GLY A 50 -8.23 2.21 14.28
CA GLY A 50 -6.95 2.89 14.04
C GLY A 50 -6.19 2.49 12.78
N LYS A 51 -6.73 1.65 11.87
CA LYS A 51 -6.04 1.22 10.62
C LYS A 51 -5.49 2.40 9.81
N THR A 52 -6.37 3.32 9.44
CA THR A 52 -6.01 4.49 8.63
C THR A 52 -5.07 5.43 9.38
N TYR A 53 -5.22 5.55 10.71
CA TYR A 53 -4.27 6.31 11.52
C TYR A 53 -2.87 5.67 11.53
N THR A 54 -2.76 4.35 11.65
CA THR A 54 -1.48 3.65 11.58
C THR A 54 -0.87 3.76 10.17
N MET A 55 -1.66 3.56 9.12
CA MET A 55 -1.17 3.59 7.74
C MET A 55 -0.83 5.00 7.24
N GLN A 56 -1.70 5.97 7.49
CA GLN A 56 -1.62 7.32 6.92
C GLN A 56 -1.29 8.39 7.95
N GLY A 57 -1.42 8.12 9.25
CA GLY A 57 -1.12 9.08 10.31
C GLY A 57 -2.29 10.02 10.62
N GLY A 58 -1.97 11.21 11.12
CA GLY A 58 -2.94 12.26 11.43
C GLY A 58 -3.58 12.95 10.21
N GLY A 59 -3.49 12.33 9.02
CA GLY A 59 -3.94 12.87 7.74
C GLY A 59 -2.99 13.90 7.14
N MET A 60 -3.37 14.42 5.95
CA MET A 60 -2.53 15.32 5.13
C MET A 60 -2.08 16.61 5.82
N ALA A 61 -2.76 17.04 6.89
CA ALA A 61 -2.51 18.30 7.56
C ALA A 61 -1.57 18.19 8.77
N ASN A 62 -1.18 16.98 9.19
CA ASN A 62 -0.38 16.79 10.41
C ASN A 62 0.85 15.90 10.18
N LEU A 63 1.89 16.49 9.57
CA LEU A 63 3.22 15.90 9.42
C LEU A 63 3.88 15.52 10.75
N GLY A 64 3.39 16.03 11.89
CA GLY A 64 3.87 15.66 13.23
C GLY A 64 3.48 14.24 13.65
N CYS A 65 2.53 13.61 12.97
CA CYS A 65 2.08 12.24 13.23
C CYS A 65 2.13 11.39 11.95
N PRO A 66 3.32 11.04 11.42
CA PRO A 66 3.45 10.28 10.18
C PRO A 66 2.96 8.85 10.33
N GLY A 67 2.18 8.38 9.35
CA GLY A 67 1.79 6.98 9.22
C GLY A 67 2.89 6.09 8.63
N VAL A 68 2.65 4.78 8.60
CA VAL A 68 3.52 3.77 7.99
C VAL A 68 3.87 4.11 6.54
N ILE A 69 2.91 4.58 5.73
CA ILE A 69 3.16 4.91 4.32
C ILE A 69 4.16 6.07 4.19
N HIS A 70 4.04 7.09 5.05
CA HIS A 70 4.91 8.27 5.04
C HIS A 70 6.34 7.90 5.43
N MET A 71 6.48 7.05 6.47
CA MET A 71 7.78 6.55 6.92
C MET A 71 8.40 5.62 5.87
N ALA A 72 7.61 4.74 5.24
CA ALA A 72 8.07 3.88 4.15
C ALA A 72 8.58 4.70 2.96
N ALA A 73 7.85 5.73 2.54
CA ALA A 73 8.27 6.62 1.46
C ALA A 73 9.63 7.26 1.77
N LEU A 74 9.81 7.80 2.98
CA LEU A 74 11.07 8.41 3.39
C LEU A 74 12.21 7.39 3.42
N ASP A 75 11.96 6.20 3.96
CA ASP A 75 12.97 5.17 4.13
C ASP A 75 13.43 4.57 2.79
N ILE A 76 12.51 4.38 1.83
CA ILE A 76 12.86 3.95 0.46
C ILE A 76 13.91 4.88 -0.14
N PHE A 77 13.70 6.19 -0.11
CA PHE A 77 14.65 7.13 -0.69
C PHE A 77 15.95 7.25 0.10
N ARG A 78 15.92 7.10 1.42
CA ARG A 78 17.14 7.04 2.25
C ARG A 78 17.99 5.82 1.90
N GLN A 79 17.37 4.65 1.77
CA GLN A 79 18.08 3.42 1.42
C GLN A 79 18.62 3.47 0.00
N ILE A 80 17.83 3.96 -0.96
CA ILE A 80 18.31 4.20 -2.33
C ILE A 80 19.51 5.14 -2.32
N GLN A 81 19.46 6.25 -1.57
CA GLN A 81 20.59 7.18 -1.44
C GLN A 81 21.86 6.46 -0.97
N SER A 82 21.75 5.54 -0.01
CA SER A 82 22.88 4.74 0.46
C SER A 82 23.41 3.72 -0.57
N GLU A 83 22.55 3.22 -1.46
CA GLU A 83 22.89 2.26 -2.52
C GLU A 83 23.23 2.92 -3.88
N THR A 84 23.09 4.25 -3.99
CA THR A 84 23.26 4.94 -5.27
C THR A 84 24.64 4.81 -5.89
N ASN A 85 25.67 4.38 -5.16
CA ASN A 85 26.99 4.19 -5.76
C ASN A 85 27.03 2.98 -6.71
N ASP A 86 26.27 1.91 -6.40
CA ASP A 86 26.37 0.63 -7.13
C ASP A 86 25.18 0.39 -8.06
N ARG A 87 24.03 1.04 -7.81
CA ARG A 87 22.78 0.79 -8.55
C ARG A 87 22.05 2.08 -8.91
N SER A 88 21.33 2.02 -10.02
CA SER A 88 20.35 3.04 -10.42
C SER A 88 18.94 2.50 -10.29
N PHE A 89 18.00 3.35 -9.88
CA PHE A 89 16.63 2.97 -9.55
C PHE A 89 15.62 3.75 -10.41
N LEU A 90 14.58 3.06 -10.86
CA LEU A 90 13.35 3.62 -11.40
C LEU A 90 12.21 3.24 -10.46
N ILE A 91 11.53 4.24 -9.91
CA ILE A 91 10.44 4.05 -8.96
C ILE A 91 9.14 4.48 -9.61
N LYS A 92 8.12 3.65 -9.49
CA LYS A 92 6.76 3.95 -9.94
C LYS A 92 5.77 3.75 -8.80
N ALA A 93 4.85 4.68 -8.65
CA ALA A 93 3.78 4.61 -7.67
C ALA A 93 2.42 4.47 -8.37
N SER A 94 1.58 3.58 -7.86
CA SER A 94 0.17 3.49 -8.24
C SER A 94 -0.71 3.42 -7.00
N PHE A 95 -1.96 3.88 -7.14
CA PHE A 95 -2.89 3.91 -6.03
C PHE A 95 -4.27 3.50 -6.49
N VAL A 96 -4.79 2.42 -5.92
CA VAL A 96 -6.10 1.87 -6.29
C VAL A 96 -6.99 1.66 -5.09
N GLU A 97 -8.29 1.77 -5.35
CA GLU A 97 -9.36 1.51 -4.41
C GLU A 97 -10.18 0.32 -4.90
N ILE A 98 -10.51 -0.61 -4.01
CA ILE A 98 -11.48 -1.67 -4.27
C ILE A 98 -12.73 -1.36 -3.47
N TYR A 99 -13.80 -1.05 -4.18
CA TYR A 99 -15.08 -0.70 -3.60
C TYR A 99 -16.19 -1.45 -4.32
N ASN A 100 -17.04 -2.16 -3.58
CA ASN A 100 -18.15 -2.92 -4.16
C ASN A 100 -17.71 -3.95 -5.24
N GLU A 101 -16.54 -4.57 -5.07
CA GLU A 101 -15.88 -5.46 -6.05
C GLU A 101 -15.46 -4.79 -7.36
N GLU A 102 -15.47 -3.45 -7.43
CA GLU A 102 -14.92 -2.68 -8.54
C GLU A 102 -13.56 -2.11 -8.14
N VAL A 103 -12.55 -2.32 -9.00
CA VAL A 103 -11.24 -1.69 -8.87
C VAL A 103 -11.30 -0.31 -9.51
N ARG A 104 -10.88 0.73 -8.79
CA ARG A 104 -10.82 2.11 -9.28
C ARG A 104 -9.42 2.67 -9.14
N ASP A 105 -9.01 3.38 -10.17
CA ASP A 105 -7.76 4.13 -10.15
C ASP A 105 -7.94 5.43 -9.37
N LEU A 106 -7.13 5.66 -8.34
CA LEU A 106 -7.14 6.89 -7.57
C LEU A 106 -6.19 7.96 -8.15
N LEU A 107 -5.30 7.61 -9.07
CA LEU A 107 -4.37 8.54 -9.72
C LEU A 107 -4.81 8.97 -11.12
N GLY A 108 -5.70 8.19 -11.74
CA GLY A 108 -6.29 8.48 -13.04
C GLY A 108 -7.40 9.54 -13.01
N ALA A 109 -8.04 9.72 -14.16
CA ALA A 109 -9.13 10.67 -14.30
C ALA A 109 -10.32 10.31 -13.38
N GLN A 110 -10.91 11.31 -12.71
CA GLN A 110 -12.01 11.19 -11.75
C GLN A 110 -13.28 10.46 -12.26
N LYS A 111 -13.38 10.18 -13.56
CA LYS A 111 -14.53 9.48 -14.19
C LYS A 111 -14.11 8.27 -15.02
N SER A 112 -12.93 7.72 -14.77
CA SER A 112 -12.49 6.49 -15.44
C SER A 112 -13.41 5.31 -15.07
N PRO A 113 -13.69 4.40 -16.03
CA PRO A 113 -14.41 3.17 -15.73
C PRO A 113 -13.61 2.29 -14.75
N PRO A 114 -14.27 1.35 -14.05
CA PRO A 114 -13.56 0.36 -13.24
C PRO A 114 -12.48 -0.38 -14.03
N LEU A 115 -11.35 -0.64 -13.38
CA LEU A 115 -10.24 -1.37 -13.96
C LEU A 115 -10.55 -2.87 -14.01
N ALA A 116 -10.22 -3.49 -15.15
CA ALA A 116 -10.27 -4.94 -15.28
C ALA A 116 -9.00 -5.56 -14.70
N VAL A 117 -9.17 -6.60 -13.88
CA VAL A 117 -8.07 -7.50 -13.48
C VAL A 117 -7.78 -8.43 -14.65
N ARG A 118 -6.52 -8.49 -15.07
CA ARG A 118 -6.06 -9.28 -16.21
C ARG A 118 -4.95 -10.23 -15.77
N GLU A 119 -4.82 -11.32 -16.49
CA GLU A 119 -3.75 -12.31 -16.31
C GLU A 119 -2.82 -12.23 -17.51
N ASP A 120 -1.51 -12.16 -17.24
CA ASP A 120 -0.45 -12.16 -18.23
C ASP A 120 0.51 -13.33 -17.92
N PRO A 121 0.94 -14.12 -18.92
CA PRO A 121 1.80 -15.28 -18.69
C PRO A 121 3.14 -14.97 -18.02
N GLU A 122 3.68 -13.76 -18.20
CA GLU A 122 4.98 -13.34 -17.65
C GLU A 122 4.82 -12.47 -16.41
N LYS A 123 3.82 -11.59 -16.39
CA LYS A 123 3.60 -10.62 -15.30
C LYS A 123 2.63 -11.12 -14.24
N GLY A 124 1.96 -12.25 -14.48
CA GLY A 124 0.89 -12.76 -13.63
C GLY A 124 -0.33 -11.83 -13.64
N ILE A 125 -1.00 -11.74 -12.49
CA ILE A 125 -2.18 -10.90 -12.32
C ILE A 125 -1.78 -9.42 -12.29
N HIS A 126 -2.33 -8.63 -13.22
CA HIS A 126 -2.07 -7.20 -13.33
C HIS A 126 -3.35 -6.39 -13.56
N ILE A 127 -3.29 -5.11 -13.21
CA ILE A 127 -4.34 -4.12 -13.42
C ILE A 127 -3.76 -2.97 -14.24
N GLY A 128 -4.51 -2.47 -15.22
CA GLY A 128 -4.10 -1.33 -16.05
C GLY A 128 -4.30 0.01 -15.37
N CYS A 129 -3.78 0.17 -14.15
CA CYS A 129 -3.80 1.45 -13.42
C CYS A 129 -2.67 2.38 -13.87
N ASP A 130 -2.85 3.68 -13.67
CA ASP A 130 -1.85 4.69 -13.88
C ASP A 130 -0.67 4.50 -12.91
N GLU A 131 0.53 4.41 -13.47
CA GLU A 131 1.79 4.37 -12.74
C GLU A 131 2.50 5.72 -12.91
N ARG A 132 2.74 6.43 -11.81
CA ARG A 132 3.50 7.69 -11.82
C ARG A 132 4.96 7.43 -11.49
N ILE A 133 5.86 7.91 -12.34
CA ILE A 133 7.29 7.92 -12.03
C ILE A 133 7.52 8.92 -10.91
N VAL A 134 8.24 8.50 -9.87
CA VAL A 134 8.59 9.32 -8.72
C VAL A 134 10.12 9.33 -8.57
N THR A 135 10.69 10.52 -8.38
CA THR A 135 12.15 10.72 -8.36
C THR A 135 12.68 11.07 -6.98
N ASP A 136 11.78 11.39 -6.05
CA ASP A 136 12.11 11.86 -4.71
C ASP A 136 10.93 11.61 -3.75
N TYR A 137 11.19 11.86 -2.46
CA TYR A 137 10.19 11.73 -1.40
C TYR A 137 8.95 12.60 -1.65
N ASP A 138 9.14 13.84 -2.10
CA ASP A 138 8.06 14.81 -2.27
C ASP A 138 7.10 14.43 -3.40
N SER A 139 7.61 13.90 -4.51
CA SER A 139 6.82 13.40 -5.64
C SER A 139 6.03 12.13 -5.28
N LEU A 140 6.61 11.24 -4.49
CA LEU A 140 5.90 10.07 -3.96
C LEU A 140 4.80 10.48 -2.97
N LEU A 141 5.09 11.39 -2.06
CA LEU A 141 4.11 11.92 -1.11
C LEU A 141 3.00 12.70 -1.83
N SER A 142 3.34 13.50 -2.84
CA SER A 142 2.36 14.20 -3.69
C SER A 142 1.43 13.21 -4.39
N THR A 143 1.95 12.07 -4.83
CA THR A 143 1.14 11.01 -5.46
C THR A 143 0.14 10.41 -4.48
N LEU A 144 0.57 10.12 -3.25
CA LEU A 144 -0.32 9.66 -2.16
C LEU A 144 -1.42 10.68 -1.88
N ILE A 145 -1.06 11.96 -1.73
CA ILE A 145 -1.97 13.07 -1.47
C ILE A 145 -3.03 13.20 -2.56
N ILE A 146 -2.64 13.10 -3.83
CA ILE A 146 -3.57 13.20 -4.96
C ILE A 146 -4.60 12.06 -4.91
N GLY A 147 -4.15 10.83 -4.65
CA GLY A 147 -5.05 9.69 -4.55
C GLY A 147 -6.00 9.77 -3.36
N GLU A 148 -5.52 10.23 -2.20
CA GLU A 148 -6.38 10.45 -1.02
C GLU A 148 -7.43 11.55 -1.25
N LYS A 149 -7.06 12.63 -1.95
CA LYS A 149 -8.01 13.66 -2.34
C LYS A 149 -9.08 13.11 -3.28
N ASN A 150 -8.69 12.30 -4.26
CA ASN A 150 -9.63 11.68 -5.20
C ASN A 150 -10.57 10.69 -4.50
N ARG A 151 -10.04 9.88 -3.57
CA ARG A 151 -10.83 9.00 -2.69
C ARG A 151 -11.84 9.80 -1.87
N SER A 152 -11.38 10.89 -1.24
CA SER A 152 -12.21 11.76 -0.38
C SER A 152 -13.35 12.44 -1.15
N VAL A 153 -13.07 12.98 -2.34
CA VAL A 153 -14.11 13.58 -3.21
C VAL A 153 -15.19 12.55 -3.55
N ALA A 154 -14.78 11.34 -3.91
CA ALA A 154 -15.71 10.27 -4.22
C ALA A 154 -16.51 9.80 -2.98
N ALA A 155 -15.95 9.90 -1.78
CA ALA A 155 -16.67 9.64 -0.52
C ALA A 155 -17.74 10.71 -0.23
N THR A 156 -17.41 12.00 -0.35
CA THR A 156 -18.38 13.08 -0.11
C THR A 156 -19.59 13.04 -1.05
N ALA A 157 -19.45 12.43 -2.23
CA ALA A 157 -20.54 12.21 -3.17
C ALA A 157 -21.43 10.98 -2.84
N MET A 158 -20.98 10.03 -2.00
CA MET A 158 -21.64 8.70 -1.83
C MET A 158 -21.67 8.13 -0.38
N ASN A 159 -21.62 8.96 0.67
CA ASN A 159 -21.48 8.57 2.11
C ASN A 159 -20.04 8.24 2.53
N GLU A 160 -19.82 8.08 3.85
CA GLU A 160 -18.55 7.75 4.50
C GLU A 160 -17.95 6.43 3.93
N ARG A 161 -17.21 6.57 2.82
CA ARG A 161 -16.73 5.49 1.96
C ARG A 161 -15.40 4.90 2.41
N SER A 162 -14.60 5.68 3.15
CA SER A 162 -13.24 5.28 3.55
C SER A 162 -13.20 4.04 4.45
N SER A 163 -14.23 3.81 5.28
CA SER A 163 -14.38 2.59 6.08
C SER A 163 -14.84 1.38 5.28
N ARG A 164 -15.32 1.58 4.04
CA ARG A 164 -16.01 0.57 3.22
C ARG A 164 -15.30 0.23 1.91
N SER A 165 -14.12 0.80 1.69
CA SER A 165 -13.27 0.47 0.56
C SER A 165 -11.88 0.04 1.03
N HIS A 166 -11.33 -0.96 0.34
CA HIS A 166 -9.93 -1.32 0.51
C HIS A 166 -9.08 -0.39 -0.34
N THR A 167 -7.89 -0.07 0.12
CA THR A 167 -6.93 0.71 -0.68
C THR A 167 -5.59 0.02 -0.74
N ILE A 168 -4.94 0.14 -1.90
CA ILE A 168 -3.62 -0.43 -2.16
C ILE A 168 -2.76 0.69 -2.73
N PHE A 169 -1.85 1.21 -1.92
CA PHE A 169 -0.78 2.08 -2.40
C PHE A 169 0.43 1.21 -2.75
N ARG A 170 0.82 1.21 -4.01
CA ARG A 170 1.86 0.34 -4.54
C ARG A 170 3.06 1.16 -4.96
N VAL A 171 4.23 0.73 -4.51
CA VAL A 171 5.53 1.26 -4.96
C VAL A 171 6.28 0.14 -5.65
N LYS A 172 6.51 0.29 -6.96
CA LYS A 172 7.31 -0.62 -7.76
C LYS A 172 8.72 -0.05 -7.88
N LEU A 173 9.71 -0.86 -7.53
CA LEU A 173 11.12 -0.50 -7.63
C LEU A 173 11.78 -1.37 -8.70
N GLU A 174 12.41 -0.73 -9.67
CA GLU A 174 13.25 -1.38 -10.65
C GLU A 174 14.68 -0.88 -10.44
N SER A 175 15.62 -1.79 -10.19
CA SER A 175 17.02 -1.44 -9.96
C SER A 175 17.94 -2.18 -10.92
N ARG A 176 18.94 -1.48 -11.42
CA ARG A 176 19.99 -2.03 -12.30
C ARG A 176 21.37 -1.60 -11.80
N PRO A 177 22.41 -2.44 -11.92
CA PRO A 177 23.78 -2.03 -11.61
C PRO A 177 24.18 -0.78 -12.40
N LYS A 178 24.94 0.11 -11.78
CA LYS A 178 25.67 1.16 -12.49
C LYS A 178 26.91 0.52 -13.11
N HIS A 179 27.12 0.76 -14.40
CA HIS A 179 28.34 0.30 -15.06
C HIS A 179 29.47 1.26 -14.68
N ASP A 180 30.63 0.74 -14.29
CA ASP A 180 31.86 1.53 -14.36
C ASP A 180 32.16 1.75 -15.85
N GLU A 181 32.16 3.01 -16.29
CA GLU A 181 32.53 3.39 -17.67
C GLU A 181 34.02 3.12 -17.98
N GLU A 182 34.81 2.63 -17.01
CA GLU A 182 36.28 2.51 -17.11
C GLU A 182 36.81 1.08 -17.31
N LYS A 183 35.98 0.05 -17.40
CA LYS A 183 36.45 -1.33 -17.63
C LYS A 183 35.92 -1.90 -18.94
N ASP A 184 36.44 -1.36 -20.03
CA ASP A 184 36.43 -2.00 -21.34
C ASP A 184 37.18 -3.34 -21.27
N GLY A 185 36.60 -4.42 -21.82
CA GLY A 185 37.43 -5.52 -22.32
C GLY A 185 36.81 -6.90 -22.48
N GLU A 186 35.78 -7.29 -21.73
CA GLU A 186 35.27 -8.67 -21.79
C GLU A 186 33.74 -8.68 -21.66
N ASP A 187 33.07 -9.58 -22.40
CA ASP A 187 31.62 -9.82 -22.43
C ASP A 187 31.05 -10.13 -21.03
N PHE A 188 30.93 -9.12 -20.18
CA PHE A 188 30.40 -9.22 -18.83
C PHE A 188 28.90 -8.99 -18.86
N GLU A 189 28.16 -9.99 -18.38
CA GLU A 189 26.70 -10.00 -18.25
C GLU A 189 26.18 -8.64 -17.78
N SER A 190 25.39 -7.98 -18.63
CA SER A 190 24.55 -6.84 -18.27
C SER A 190 23.81 -7.19 -16.97
N GLY A 191 24.28 -6.65 -15.84
CA GLY A 191 23.97 -7.24 -14.55
C GLY A 191 22.47 -7.24 -14.24
N THR A 192 22.04 -8.21 -13.43
CA THR A 192 20.61 -8.54 -13.27
C THR A 192 19.75 -7.36 -12.83
N ILE A 193 18.74 -7.04 -13.65
CA ILE A 193 17.66 -6.11 -13.31
C ILE A 193 16.82 -6.76 -12.21
N ARG A 194 16.62 -6.04 -11.11
CA ARG A 194 15.75 -6.46 -10.01
C ARG A 194 14.47 -5.65 -10.08
N ILE A 195 13.33 -6.33 -10.01
CA ILE A 195 12.02 -5.70 -9.96
C ILE A 195 11.32 -6.20 -8.71
N SER A 196 10.93 -5.27 -7.85
CA SER A 196 10.16 -5.56 -6.64
C SER A 196 8.93 -4.66 -6.56
N THR A 197 7.96 -5.13 -5.79
CA THR A 197 6.73 -4.41 -5.49
C THR A 197 6.50 -4.38 -3.99
N LEU A 198 6.38 -3.17 -3.43
CA LEU A 198 5.89 -2.94 -2.08
C LEU A 198 4.41 -2.54 -2.14
N ASN A 199 3.53 -3.33 -1.53
CA ASN A 199 2.11 -3.03 -1.39
C ASN A 199 1.80 -2.59 0.04
N LEU A 200 1.22 -1.41 0.19
CA LEU A 200 0.76 -0.85 1.45
C LEU A 200 -0.78 -0.83 1.42
N VAL A 201 -1.39 -1.78 2.13
CA VAL A 201 -2.81 -2.08 2.02
C VAL A 201 -3.55 -1.65 3.28
N ASP A 202 -4.53 -0.75 3.14
CA ASP A 202 -5.50 -0.40 4.20
C ASP A 202 -6.84 -1.04 3.85
N LEU A 203 -7.22 -2.08 4.58
CA LEU A 203 -8.45 -2.83 4.33
C LEU A 203 -9.65 -2.13 4.95
N ALA A 204 -10.82 -2.30 4.32
CA ALA A 204 -12.09 -1.87 4.85
C ALA A 204 -12.39 -2.52 6.22
N GLY A 205 -13.31 -1.90 6.96
CA GLY A 205 -13.78 -2.40 8.25
C GLY A 205 -14.36 -3.80 8.15
N SER A 206 -13.95 -4.69 9.06
CA SER A 206 -14.39 -6.09 9.12
C SER A 206 -15.67 -6.29 9.94
N GLU A 207 -16.45 -5.23 10.20
CA GLU A 207 -17.67 -5.33 10.99
C GLU A 207 -18.70 -6.32 10.40
N SER A 208 -19.37 -7.04 11.29
CA SER A 208 -20.43 -7.96 10.90
C SER A 208 -21.66 -7.18 10.44
N VAL A 209 -22.15 -7.48 9.24
CA VAL A 209 -23.43 -6.94 8.71
C VAL A 209 -24.61 -7.21 9.66
N ARG A 210 -24.55 -8.28 10.48
CA ARG A 210 -25.57 -8.58 11.49
C ARG A 210 -25.56 -7.61 12.67
N GLN A 211 -24.41 -7.04 13.00
CA GLN A 211 -24.23 -6.12 14.14
C GLN A 211 -24.53 -4.67 13.76
N THR A 212 -24.44 -4.31 12.48
CA THR A 212 -24.63 -2.92 12.01
C THR A 212 -26.09 -2.54 11.79
N GLY A 213 -27.02 -3.50 11.79
CA GLY A 213 -28.45 -3.23 11.49
C GLY A 213 -28.70 -2.71 10.06
N ALA A 214 -27.71 -2.82 9.17
CA ALA A 214 -27.77 -2.28 7.82
C ALA A 214 -28.81 -3.00 6.97
N THR A 215 -29.65 -2.23 6.25
CA THR A 215 -30.68 -2.76 5.34
C THR A 215 -30.43 -2.33 3.89
N GLY A 216 -31.00 -3.06 2.93
CA GLY A 216 -30.99 -2.69 1.52
C GLY A 216 -29.58 -2.64 0.89
N LYS A 217 -29.19 -1.49 0.33
CA LYS A 217 -27.91 -1.31 -0.38
C LYS A 217 -26.69 -1.46 0.54
N THR A 218 -26.76 -0.89 1.75
CA THR A 218 -25.69 -0.94 2.75
C THR A 218 -25.41 -2.37 3.22
N GLN A 219 -26.44 -3.22 3.27
CA GLN A 219 -26.30 -4.63 3.60
C GLN A 219 -25.52 -5.40 2.52
N LYS A 220 -25.83 -5.15 1.25
CA LYS A 220 -25.14 -5.77 0.10
C LYS A 220 -23.67 -5.34 0.03
N GLU A 221 -23.40 -4.07 0.30
CA GLU A 221 -22.06 -3.50 0.36
C GLU A 221 -21.22 -4.16 1.47
N GLY A 222 -21.75 -4.23 2.70
CA GLY A 222 -21.09 -4.95 3.79
C GLY A 222 -20.88 -6.44 3.54
N GLY A 223 -21.77 -7.08 2.75
CA GLY A 223 -21.59 -8.45 2.29
C GLY A 223 -20.35 -8.62 1.40
N LYS A 224 -20.13 -7.70 0.45
CA LYS A 224 -18.97 -7.72 -0.46
C LYS A 224 -17.65 -7.40 0.25
N ILE A 225 -17.66 -6.46 1.19
CA ILE A 225 -16.49 -6.19 2.04
C ILE A 225 -16.08 -7.45 2.80
N ASN A 226 -17.04 -8.11 3.44
CA ASN A 226 -16.77 -9.35 4.17
C ASN A 226 -16.36 -10.50 3.25
N GLN A 227 -16.88 -10.56 2.02
CA GLN A 227 -16.47 -11.56 1.03
C GLN A 227 -15.00 -11.39 0.62
N SER A 228 -14.56 -10.18 0.31
CA SER A 228 -13.16 -9.89 -0.05
C SER A 228 -12.22 -10.18 1.12
N LEU A 229 -12.56 -9.77 2.34
CA LEU A 229 -11.78 -10.06 3.56
C LEU A 229 -11.71 -11.57 3.88
N LEU A 230 -12.81 -12.29 3.76
CA LEU A 230 -12.86 -13.73 3.99
C LEU A 230 -12.08 -14.51 2.93
N THR A 231 -12.04 -14.01 1.69
CA THR A 231 -11.21 -14.57 0.63
C THR A 231 -9.73 -14.37 0.94
N LEU A 232 -9.33 -13.16 1.36
CA LEU A 232 -7.95 -12.87 1.77
C LEU A 232 -7.48 -13.77 2.92
N SER A 233 -8.34 -14.05 3.90
CA SER A 233 -8.04 -14.93 5.04
C SER A 233 -7.81 -16.41 4.67
N ARG A 234 -8.13 -16.82 3.43
CA ARG A 234 -8.02 -18.22 2.97
C ARG A 234 -6.76 -18.48 2.14
N VAL A 235 -5.99 -17.44 1.83
CA VAL A 235 -4.72 -17.49 1.08
C VAL A 235 -3.57 -17.51 2.06
#